data_AF-A0A8H5FEG7-F1
#
_entry.id   AF-A0A8H5FEG7-F1
#
_cell.length_a   1.000
_cell.length_b   1.000
_cell.length_c   1.000
_cell.angle_alpha   90.00
_cell.angle_beta   90.00
_cell.angle_gamma   90.00
#
_symmetry.space_group_name_H-M   'P 1'
#
loop_
_entity.id
_entity.type
_entity.pdbx_description
1 polymer ?
#
loop_
_entity_poly.entity_id
_entity_poly.type
_entity_poly.pdbx_seq_one_letter_code
_entity_poly.pdbx_strand_id
1 'polypeptide(L)'
;MSTSLLRAPGAPTEHLCLENTKILTKLQLIAEFKHWLDHTRDCLHRNEAPFKILFDCFAVGASLGVLLDLPGSPAPSHLSVDVETFDFQLGMPDREKLFANFIQRVYFLEIQGKPRYGEVLRIEDLFGGTNSRFMKALKTVQRLLDPLQARYPGLCMFPDPTFTQHDRRDIVMILVDTERAHVSYLQLILLALEPLVINDNWLSMRQYHDRVLKDMEAMLLRMERSEFN
;
A
#
# COMPACT_ATOMS: atom_id res chain seq x y z
N MET A 1 -22.15 13.31 15.69
CA MET A 1 -20.69 13.53 15.84
C MET A 1 -20.05 13.16 14.53
N SER A 2 -19.49 14.15 13.83
CA SER A 2 -19.07 14.01 12.44
C SER A 2 -17.69 13.36 12.38
N THR A 3 -17.63 12.07 12.05
CA THR A 3 -16.43 11.47 11.47
C THR A 3 -16.12 12.25 10.20
N SER A 4 -15.15 13.15 10.24
CA SER A 4 -14.63 13.79 9.04
C SER A 4 -14.12 12.67 8.14
N LEU A 5 -14.93 12.28 7.16
CA LEU A 5 -14.57 11.28 6.17
C LEU A 5 -13.29 11.78 5.51
N LEU A 6 -12.18 11.13 5.82
CA LEU A 6 -10.93 11.36 5.12
C LEU A 6 -11.21 11.23 3.64
N ARG A 7 -10.84 12.25 2.88
CA ARG A 7 -10.99 12.21 1.43
C ARG A 7 -9.88 11.31 0.90
N ALA A 8 -10.17 10.00 0.87
CA ALA A 8 -9.33 9.05 0.17
C ALA A 8 -9.11 9.57 -1.26
N PRO A 9 -7.89 9.41 -1.80
CA PRO A 9 -7.64 9.73 -3.20
C PRO A 9 -8.65 9.05 -4.13
N GLY A 10 -8.97 9.69 -5.26
CA GLY A 10 -9.85 9.11 -6.29
C GLY A 10 -9.30 7.78 -6.83
N ALA A 11 -10.05 7.11 -7.71
CA ALA A 11 -9.71 5.78 -8.22
C ALA A 11 -8.19 5.63 -8.53
N PRO A 12 -7.49 4.66 -7.90
CA PRO A 12 -6.05 4.54 -8.01
C PRO A 12 -5.63 4.19 -9.43
N THR A 13 -4.47 4.69 -9.87
CA THR A 13 -3.85 4.23 -11.13
C THR A 13 -3.28 2.82 -10.95
N GLU A 14 -3.09 2.06 -12.03
CA GLU A 14 -2.51 0.71 -11.97
C GLU A 14 -1.15 0.69 -11.27
N HIS A 15 -0.30 1.66 -11.60
CA HIS A 15 1.00 1.81 -10.95
C HIS A 15 0.84 2.02 -9.45
N LEU A 16 -0.15 2.81 -9.02
CA LEU A 16 -0.45 2.99 -7.61
C LEU A 16 -0.99 1.70 -6.97
N CYS A 17 -1.86 0.95 -7.64
CA CYS A 17 -2.34 -0.35 -7.15
C CYS A 17 -1.18 -1.35 -6.95
N LEU A 18 -0.27 -1.43 -7.92
CA LEU A 18 0.91 -2.29 -7.86
C LEU A 18 1.80 -1.92 -6.67
N GLU A 19 2.15 -0.64 -6.52
CA GLU A 19 3.02 -0.19 -5.42
C GLU A 19 2.35 -0.37 -4.06
N ASN A 20 1.04 -0.12 -3.95
CA ASN A 20 0.29 -0.42 -2.72
C ASN A 20 0.32 -1.91 -2.40
N THR A 21 0.11 -2.78 -3.39
CA THR A 21 0.14 -4.23 -3.17
C THR A 21 1.52 -4.67 -2.69
N LYS A 22 2.59 -4.23 -3.35
CA LYS A 22 3.97 -4.55 -2.95
C LYS A 22 4.29 -4.09 -1.53
N ILE A 23 3.94 -2.85 -1.19
CA ILE A 23 4.21 -2.28 0.15
C ILE A 23 3.36 -2.99 1.19
N LEU A 24 2.08 -3.25 0.92
CA LEU A 24 1.20 -3.99 1.82
C LEU A 24 1.77 -5.37 2.12
N THR A 25 2.15 -6.14 1.09
CA THR A 25 2.75 -7.47 1.29
C THR A 25 4.01 -7.39 2.15
N LYS A 26 4.89 -6.41 1.95
CA LYS A 26 6.09 -6.26 2.80
C LYS A 26 5.74 -5.92 4.23
N LEU A 27 4.81 -5.00 4.45
CA LEU A 27 4.40 -4.56 5.79
C LEU A 27 3.67 -5.66 6.57
N GLN A 28 2.93 -6.54 5.90
CA GLN A 28 2.29 -7.70 6.54
C GLN A 28 3.28 -8.70 7.15
N LEU A 29 4.54 -8.69 6.69
CA LEU A 29 5.61 -9.56 7.18
C LEU A 29 6.30 -9.00 8.43
N ILE A 30 6.10 -7.71 8.71
CA ILE A 30 6.63 -7.06 9.91
C ILE A 30 5.64 -7.28 11.04
N ALA A 31 6.03 -8.09 12.03
CA ALA A 31 5.15 -8.49 13.14
C ALA A 31 4.56 -7.27 13.88
N GLU A 32 5.38 -6.26 14.15
CA GLU A 32 4.98 -5.04 14.84
C GLU A 32 4.00 -4.20 14.01
N PHE A 33 4.07 -4.28 12.68
CA PHE A 33 3.18 -3.55 11.78
C PHE A 33 1.88 -4.32 11.49
N LYS A 34 1.92 -5.66 11.59
CA LYS A 34 0.81 -6.55 11.26
C LYS A 34 -0.46 -6.21 12.05
N HIS A 35 -0.35 -5.93 13.35
CA HIS A 35 -1.50 -5.58 14.19
C HIS A 35 -2.25 -4.33 13.71
N TRP A 36 -1.53 -3.34 13.17
CA TRP A 36 -2.15 -2.14 12.59
C TRP A 36 -2.93 -2.44 11.31
N LEU A 37 -2.39 -3.35 10.47
CA LEU A 37 -3.06 -3.77 9.24
C LEU A 37 -4.28 -4.64 9.54
N ASP A 38 -4.18 -5.56 10.49
CA ASP A 38 -5.28 -6.44 10.89
C ASP A 38 -6.43 -5.61 11.48
N HIS A 39 -6.14 -4.65 12.39
CA HIS A 39 -7.16 -3.73 12.89
C HIS A 39 -7.82 -2.93 11.75
N THR A 40 -7.02 -2.39 10.81
CA THR A 40 -7.57 -1.61 9.69
C THR A 40 -8.45 -2.46 8.78
N ARG A 41 -8.08 -3.71 8.52
CA ARG A 41 -8.85 -4.66 7.72
C ARG A 41 -10.15 -5.08 8.43
N ASP A 42 -10.06 -5.48 9.69
CA ASP A 42 -11.19 -6.08 10.40
C ASP A 42 -12.22 -5.04 10.85
N CYS A 43 -11.76 -3.85 11.25
CA CYS A 43 -12.63 -2.81 11.80
C CYS A 43 -13.12 -1.80 10.76
N LEU A 44 -12.35 -1.52 9.71
CA LEU A 44 -12.70 -0.47 8.74
C LEU A 44 -13.06 -1.04 7.36
N HIS A 45 -12.40 -2.12 6.92
CA HIS A 45 -12.39 -2.50 5.50
C HIS A 45 -12.36 -4.02 5.28
N ARG A 46 -13.51 -4.68 5.41
CA ARG A 46 -13.64 -6.07 4.96
C ARG A 46 -13.63 -6.12 3.42
N ASN A 47 -12.67 -6.84 2.84
CA ASN A 47 -12.53 -7.12 1.40
C ASN A 47 -12.30 -5.90 0.49
N GLU A 48 -11.68 -4.84 1.00
CA GLU A 48 -11.35 -3.65 0.21
C GLU A 48 -9.97 -3.75 -0.46
N ALA A 49 -9.76 -2.90 -1.47
CA ALA A 49 -8.50 -2.85 -2.20
C ALA A 49 -7.30 -2.47 -1.30
N PRO A 50 -6.09 -3.01 -1.56
CA PRO A 50 -4.86 -2.71 -0.80
C PRO A 50 -4.59 -1.22 -0.57
N PHE A 51 -4.94 -0.40 -1.57
CA PHE A 51 -4.83 1.05 -1.52
C PHE A 51 -5.60 1.68 -0.35
N LYS A 52 -6.85 1.26 -0.11
CA LYS A 52 -7.70 1.83 0.94
C LYS A 52 -7.20 1.43 2.32
N ILE A 53 -6.82 0.16 2.46
CA ILE A 53 -6.24 -0.39 3.69
C ILE A 53 -4.96 0.37 4.06
N LEU A 54 -4.03 0.56 3.12
CA LEU A 54 -2.80 1.30 3.39
C LEU A 54 -3.05 2.77 3.67
N PHE A 55 -3.93 3.42 2.90
CA PHE A 55 -4.27 4.82 3.12
C PHE A 55 -4.79 5.05 4.54
N ASP A 56 -5.78 4.27 4.97
CA ASP A 56 -6.37 4.45 6.29
C ASP A 56 -5.43 4.02 7.42
N CYS A 57 -4.62 2.97 7.22
CA CYS A 57 -3.58 2.59 8.17
C CYS A 57 -2.54 3.71 8.32
N PHE A 58 -2.08 4.33 7.23
CA PHE A 58 -1.12 5.43 7.29
C PHE A 58 -1.72 6.72 7.83
N ALA A 59 -3.00 6.97 7.54
CA ALA A 59 -3.72 8.17 8.00
C ALA A 59 -3.86 8.25 9.53
N VAL A 60 -3.70 7.13 10.24
CA VAL A 60 -3.59 7.12 11.70
C VAL A 60 -2.29 7.77 12.19
N GLY A 61 -1.22 7.71 11.39
CA GLY A 61 0.10 8.28 11.71
C GLY A 61 0.93 7.45 12.70
N ALA A 62 0.31 6.89 13.74
CA ALA A 62 1.02 6.07 14.75
C ALA A 62 1.64 4.79 14.17
N SER A 63 0.96 4.14 13.22
CA SER A 63 1.47 2.97 12.49
C SER A 63 2.82 3.25 11.83
N LEU A 64 2.98 4.42 11.21
CA LEU A 64 4.24 4.85 10.60
C LEU A 64 5.34 5.13 11.63
N GLY A 65 4.98 5.47 12.87
CA GLY A 65 5.90 5.59 14.00
C GLY A 65 6.58 4.27 14.32
N VAL A 66 5.83 3.17 14.34
CA VAL A 66 6.34 1.81 14.57
C VAL A 66 7.40 1.43 13.53
N LEU A 67 7.17 1.77 12.26
CA LEU A 67 8.14 1.54 11.19
C LEU A 67 9.48 2.27 11.43
N LEU A 68 9.44 3.44 12.08
CA LEU A 68 10.62 4.23 12.43
C LEU A 68 11.31 3.77 13.72
N ASP A 69 10.63 3.03 14.57
CA ASP A 69 11.21 2.44 15.77
C ASP A 69 12.17 1.29 15.42
N LEU A 70 11.87 0.51 14.37
CA LEU A 70 12.73 -0.57 13.86
C LEU A 70 14.17 -0.14 13.49
N PRO A 71 14.41 0.97 12.77
CA PRO A 71 15.75 1.49 12.53
C PRO A 71 16.34 2.24 13.74
N GLY A 72 15.64 2.28 14.87
CA GLY A 72 16.06 2.93 16.12
C GLY A 72 15.95 4.45 16.06
N SER A 73 14.91 5.00 15.41
CA SER A 73 14.67 6.45 15.46
C SER A 73 14.14 6.84 16.85
N PRO A 74 14.72 7.83 17.54
CA PRO A 74 14.20 8.26 18.83
C PRO A 74 12.80 8.89 18.68
N ALA A 75 11.82 8.34 19.38
CA ALA A 75 10.48 8.92 19.49
C ALA A 75 10.36 9.69 20.82
N PRO A 76 9.72 10.88 20.85
CA PRO A 76 9.27 11.47 22.09
C PRO A 76 8.31 10.51 22.81
N SER A 77 8.46 10.36 24.13
CA SER A 77 7.67 9.39 24.92
C SER A 77 6.15 9.52 24.75
N HIS A 78 5.66 10.75 24.58
CA HIS A 78 4.23 11.03 24.36
C HIS A 78 3.71 10.71 22.94
N LEU A 79 4.60 10.30 22.01
CA LEU A 79 4.29 9.86 20.65
C LEU A 79 4.71 8.40 20.41
N SER A 80 5.28 7.75 21.42
CA SER A 80 5.47 6.30 21.42
C SER A 80 4.15 5.66 21.82
N VAL A 81 3.69 4.72 21.01
CA VAL A 81 2.33 4.20 21.09
C VAL A 81 2.38 2.68 21.01
N ASP A 82 1.64 2.04 21.91
CA ASP A 82 1.34 0.61 21.86
C ASP A 82 -0.02 0.39 21.21
N VAL A 83 -0.09 -0.55 20.26
CA VAL A 83 -1.29 -0.86 19.47
C VAL A 83 -2.45 -1.27 20.36
N GLU A 84 -2.17 -2.01 21.44
CA GLU A 84 -3.20 -2.55 22.34
C GLU A 84 -3.93 -1.46 23.14
N THR A 85 -3.27 -0.33 23.37
CA THR A 85 -3.80 0.79 24.17
C THR A 85 -4.13 2.02 23.34
N PHE A 86 -3.91 1.94 22.03
CA PHE A 86 -4.07 3.07 21.14
C PHE A 86 -5.53 3.38 20.83
N ASP A 87 -5.89 4.66 20.93
CA ASP A 87 -7.18 5.15 20.48
C ASP A 87 -7.18 5.32 18.96
N PHE A 88 -7.86 4.42 18.24
CA PHE A 88 -8.00 4.52 16.78
C PHE A 88 -8.99 5.62 16.33
N GLN A 89 -9.74 6.22 17.24
CA GLN A 89 -10.71 7.27 16.95
C GLN A 89 -10.13 8.69 17.08
N LEU A 90 -8.82 8.85 16.86
CA LEU A 90 -8.18 10.16 16.85
C LEU A 90 -8.84 11.15 15.90
N GLY A 91 -8.95 12.40 16.36
CA GLY A 91 -9.29 13.53 15.51
C GLY A 91 -8.17 13.86 14.51
N MET A 92 -8.52 14.62 13.47
CA MET A 92 -7.55 15.06 12.46
C MET A 92 -6.32 15.78 13.03
N PRO A 93 -6.42 16.68 14.03
CA PRO A 93 -5.25 17.36 14.58
C PRO A 93 -4.20 16.40 15.18
N ASP A 94 -4.65 15.33 15.85
CA ASP A 94 -3.76 14.35 16.45
C ASP A 94 -3.10 13.46 15.39
N ARG A 95 -3.85 13.07 14.36
CA ARG A 95 -3.32 12.34 13.20
C ARG A 95 -2.25 13.15 12.46
N GLU A 96 -2.51 14.43 12.21
CA GLU A 96 -1.54 15.35 11.59
C GLU A 96 -0.29 15.51 12.46
N LYS A 97 -0.44 15.60 13.79
CA LYS A 97 0.69 15.67 14.73
C LYS A 97 1.56 14.41 14.67
N LEU A 98 0.95 13.22 14.64
CA LEU A 98 1.67 11.95 14.50
C LEU A 98 2.39 11.87 13.15
N PHE A 99 1.73 12.29 12.06
CA PHE A 99 2.35 12.30 10.74
C PHE A 99 3.46 13.35 10.60
N ALA A 100 3.31 14.51 11.23
CA ALA A 100 4.38 15.52 11.30
C ALA A 100 5.61 14.98 12.04
N ASN A 101 5.39 14.22 13.13
CA ASN A 101 6.47 13.53 13.82
C ASN A 101 7.15 12.47 12.94
N PHE A 102 6.38 11.71 12.16
CA PHE A 102 6.93 10.80 11.16
C PHE A 102 7.83 11.53 10.16
N ILE A 103 7.37 12.63 9.55
CA ILE A 103 8.16 13.44 8.60
C ILE A 103 9.47 13.90 9.24
N GLN A 104 9.40 14.45 10.45
CA GLN A 104 10.58 14.93 11.17
C GLN A 104 11.59 13.80 11.44
N ARG A 105 11.11 12.64 11.87
CA ARG A 105 11.97 11.48 12.18
C ARG A 105 12.56 10.84 10.92
N VAL A 106 11.85 10.82 9.81
CA VAL A 106 12.39 10.42 8.50
C VAL A 106 13.56 11.33 8.13
N TYR A 107 13.37 12.64 8.22
CA TYR A 107 14.42 13.62 7.92
C TYR A 107 15.67 13.40 8.79
N PHE A 108 15.50 13.13 10.09
CA PHE A 108 16.64 12.80 10.96
C PHE A 108 17.38 11.52 10.54
N LEU A 109 16.65 10.48 10.13
CA LEU A 109 17.28 9.25 9.63
C LEU A 109 18.04 9.50 8.32
N GLU A 110 17.50 10.33 7.42
CA GLU A 110 18.16 10.73 6.17
C GLU A 110 19.48 11.48 6.44
N ILE A 111 19.50 12.38 7.43
CA ILE A 111 20.73 13.06 7.87
C ILE A 111 21.77 12.06 8.40
N GLN A 112 21.33 11.01 9.10
CA GLN A 112 22.20 9.94 9.59
C GLN A 112 22.68 8.99 8.47
N GLY A 113 22.22 9.16 7.23
CA GLY A 113 22.56 8.29 6.11
C GLY A 113 21.95 6.90 6.18
N LYS A 114 20.88 6.70 6.98
CA LYS A 114 20.22 5.39 7.10
C LYS A 114 19.39 5.09 5.83
N PRO A 115 18.30 5.80 5.51
CA PRO A 115 17.74 5.83 4.17
C PRO A 115 18.48 6.86 3.30
N ARG A 116 18.43 6.66 1.98
CA ARG A 116 18.87 7.68 1.01
C ARG A 116 17.91 8.87 1.05
N TYR A 117 18.46 10.08 0.92
CA TYR A 117 17.68 11.29 0.69
C TYR A 117 16.71 11.10 -0.47
N GLY A 118 15.51 11.64 -0.32
CA GLY A 118 14.47 11.57 -1.35
C GLY A 118 13.58 12.78 -1.31
N GLU A 119 12.38 12.63 -1.88
CA GLU A 119 11.43 13.73 -1.98
C GLU A 119 10.98 14.20 -0.59
N VAL A 120 10.90 15.53 -0.40
CA VAL A 120 10.39 16.13 0.82
C VAL A 120 8.91 15.81 0.98
N LEU A 121 8.57 15.13 2.07
CA LEU A 121 7.21 14.78 2.43
C LEU A 121 6.57 15.89 3.26
N ARG A 122 5.31 16.22 2.96
CA ARG A 122 4.51 17.20 3.69
C ARG A 122 3.21 16.58 4.20
N ILE A 123 2.56 17.22 5.16
CA ILE A 123 1.29 16.74 5.73
C ILE A 123 0.23 16.57 4.65
N GLU A 124 0.18 17.51 3.69
CA GLU A 124 -0.79 17.48 2.59
C GLU A 124 -0.52 16.36 1.58
N ASP A 125 0.64 15.70 1.63
CA ASP A 125 0.93 14.57 0.75
C ASP A 125 0.13 13.32 1.15
N LEU A 126 -0.23 13.19 2.43
CA LEU A 126 -1.11 12.11 2.90
C LEU A 126 -2.57 12.57 2.93
N PHE A 127 -2.86 13.72 3.54
CA PHE A 127 -4.23 14.16 3.79
C PHE A 127 -4.85 15.01 2.67
N GLY A 128 -4.08 15.36 1.63
CA GLY A 128 -4.55 16.20 0.52
C GLY A 128 -5.42 15.48 -0.52
N GLY A 129 -5.61 14.15 -0.40
CA GLY A 129 -6.57 13.39 -1.19
C GLY A 129 -6.27 13.25 -2.69
N THR A 130 -4.99 13.26 -3.09
CA THR A 130 -4.61 12.98 -4.49
C THR A 130 -3.67 11.78 -4.61
N ASN A 131 -3.83 11.00 -5.69
CA ASN A 131 -3.06 9.77 -5.94
C ASN A 131 -1.56 10.03 -6.03
N SER A 132 -1.17 11.11 -6.71
CA SER A 132 0.25 11.48 -6.88
C SER A 132 0.92 11.87 -5.56
N ARG A 133 0.16 12.47 -4.64
CA ARG A 133 0.63 12.84 -3.31
C ARG A 133 0.75 11.61 -2.41
N PHE A 134 -0.26 10.74 -2.40
CA PHE A 134 -0.19 9.49 -1.64
C PHE A 134 0.97 8.59 -2.12
N MET A 135 1.25 8.59 -3.43
CA MET A 135 2.42 7.91 -3.99
C MET A 135 3.75 8.39 -3.36
N LYS A 136 3.87 9.66 -2.95
CA LYS A 136 5.08 10.14 -2.25
C LYS A 136 5.22 9.55 -0.86
N ALA A 137 4.11 9.41 -0.14
CA ALA A 137 4.09 8.74 1.16
C ALA A 137 4.52 7.27 1.00
N LEU A 138 3.97 6.57 0.01
CA LEU A 138 4.35 5.19 -0.32
C LEU A 138 5.83 5.05 -0.68
N LYS A 139 6.34 5.92 -1.55
CA LYS A 139 7.77 5.94 -1.90
C LYS A 139 8.65 6.19 -0.68
N THR A 140 8.23 7.06 0.24
CA THR A 140 8.96 7.29 1.49
C THR A 140 8.98 6.05 2.37
N VAL A 141 7.84 5.36 2.52
CA VAL A 141 7.77 4.08 3.23
C VAL A 141 8.66 3.03 2.56
N GLN A 142 8.65 2.92 1.23
CA GLN A 142 9.51 1.99 0.51
C GLN A 142 11.00 2.27 0.76
N ARG A 143 11.42 3.54 0.77
CA ARG A 143 12.80 3.95 1.11
C ARG A 143 13.21 3.64 2.54
N LEU A 144 12.26 3.54 3.47
CA LEU A 144 12.53 3.08 4.84
C LEU A 144 12.63 1.55 4.92
N LEU A 145 11.80 0.85 4.14
CA LEU A 145 11.80 -0.60 4.07
C LEU A 145 13.08 -1.17 3.42
N ASP A 146 13.61 -0.53 2.38
CA ASP A 146 14.82 -0.99 1.68
C ASP A 146 16.04 -1.20 2.61
N PRO A 147 16.47 -0.20 3.42
CA PRO A 147 17.58 -0.38 4.36
C PRO A 147 17.23 -1.31 5.52
N LEU A 148 15.96 -1.39 5.93
CA LEU A 148 15.52 -2.35 6.95
C LEU A 148 15.67 -3.79 6.45
N GLN A 149 15.27 -4.06 5.21
CA GLN A 149 15.41 -5.36 4.58
C GLN A 149 16.89 -5.73 4.38
N ALA A 150 17.74 -4.75 4.06
CA ALA A 150 19.19 -4.97 3.95
C ALA A 150 19.83 -5.27 5.32
N ARG A 151 19.36 -4.63 6.39
CA ARG A 151 19.89 -4.81 7.76
C ARG A 151 19.39 -6.09 8.43
N TYR A 152 18.17 -6.50 8.14
CA TYR A 152 17.53 -7.70 8.68
C TYR A 152 17.05 -8.60 7.53
N PRO A 153 17.97 -9.38 6.90
CA PRO A 153 17.60 -10.32 5.86
C PRO A 153 16.71 -11.42 6.45
N GLY A 154 15.40 -11.26 6.29
CA GLY A 154 14.38 -12.07 6.96
C GLY A 154 13.13 -11.30 7.38
N LEU A 155 13.26 -9.99 7.60
CA LEU A 155 12.16 -9.12 8.06
C LEU A 155 11.00 -9.03 7.06
N CYS A 156 11.32 -9.06 5.76
CA CYS A 156 10.36 -9.09 4.66
C CYS A 156 10.39 -10.45 3.94
N MET A 157 10.92 -11.50 4.57
CA MET A 157 10.76 -12.86 4.07
C MET A 157 9.47 -13.42 4.66
N PHE A 158 8.71 -14.14 3.84
CA PHE A 158 7.53 -14.85 4.32
C PHE A 158 7.95 -15.72 5.52
N PRO A 159 7.37 -15.51 6.71
CA PRO A 159 7.65 -16.38 7.83
C PRO A 159 7.11 -17.75 7.42
N ASP A 160 8.02 -18.71 7.31
CA ASP A 160 7.75 -20.12 7.08
C ASP A 160 7.38 -20.48 5.60
N PRO A 161 7.94 -21.56 5.01
CA PRO A 161 7.36 -22.20 3.82
C PRO A 161 5.88 -22.60 3.98
N THR A 162 5.32 -22.53 5.20
CA THR A 162 3.88 -22.66 5.45
C THR A 162 3.09 -21.36 5.31
N PHE A 163 3.69 -20.22 4.90
CA PHE A 163 2.93 -19.07 4.42
C PHE A 163 2.06 -19.57 3.27
N THR A 164 0.77 -19.74 3.58
CA THR A 164 -0.03 -20.73 2.88
C THR A 164 -0.09 -20.39 1.40
N GLN A 165 0.01 -21.40 0.55
CA GLN A 165 -0.20 -21.25 -0.89
C GLN A 165 -1.50 -20.48 -1.20
N HIS A 166 -2.48 -20.59 -0.29
CA HIS A 166 -3.69 -19.76 -0.21
C HIS A 166 -3.44 -18.25 -0.13
N ASP A 167 -2.65 -17.74 0.82
CA ASP A 167 -2.42 -16.30 0.93
C ASP A 167 -1.71 -15.71 -0.31
N ARG A 168 -0.79 -16.49 -0.91
CA ARG A 168 -0.12 -16.11 -2.17
C ARG A 168 -1.11 -16.13 -3.33
N ARG A 169 -2.02 -17.10 -3.36
CA ARG A 169 -3.10 -17.22 -4.35
C ARG A 169 -4.07 -16.05 -4.22
N ASP A 170 -4.45 -15.67 -3.01
CA ASP A 170 -5.39 -14.56 -2.76
C ASP A 170 -4.84 -13.23 -3.27
N ILE A 171 -3.54 -12.96 -3.05
CA ILE A 171 -2.88 -11.76 -3.60
C ILE A 171 -2.89 -11.78 -5.14
N VAL A 172 -2.56 -12.92 -5.76
CA VAL A 172 -2.55 -13.04 -7.23
C VAL A 172 -3.98 -12.95 -7.79
N MET A 173 -4.97 -13.48 -7.07
CA MET A 173 -6.38 -13.41 -7.45
C MET A 173 -6.90 -11.97 -7.41
N ILE A 174 -6.56 -11.20 -6.38
CA ILE A 174 -6.88 -9.76 -6.31
C ILE A 174 -6.28 -9.00 -7.50
N LEU A 175 -5.03 -9.32 -7.89
CA LEU A 175 -4.40 -8.70 -9.07
C LEU A 175 -5.13 -9.06 -10.36
N VAL A 176 -5.52 -10.32 -10.54
CA VAL A 176 -6.28 -10.79 -11.71
C VAL A 176 -7.66 -10.16 -11.77
N ASP A 177 -8.37 -10.08 -10.65
CA ASP A 177 -9.71 -9.46 -10.60
C ASP A 177 -9.65 -7.97 -10.90
N THR A 178 -8.60 -7.28 -10.43
CA THR A 178 -8.36 -5.87 -10.75
C THR A 178 -8.08 -5.69 -12.25
N GLU A 179 -7.26 -6.56 -12.85
CA GLU A 179 -6.96 -6.52 -14.29
C GLU A 179 -8.19 -6.83 -15.14
N ARG A 180 -9.03 -7.81 -14.75
CA ARG A 180 -10.30 -8.11 -15.42
C ARG A 180 -11.26 -6.93 -15.41
N ALA A 181 -11.39 -6.25 -14.27
CA ALA A 181 -12.19 -5.05 -14.15
C ALA A 181 -11.67 -3.94 -15.08
N HIS A 182 -10.34 -3.81 -15.19
CA HIS A 182 -9.71 -2.83 -16.06
C HIS A 182 -9.91 -3.12 -17.55
N VAL A 183 -9.68 -4.36 -18.00
CA VAL A 183 -9.97 -4.78 -19.39
C VAL A 183 -11.43 -4.54 -19.75
N SER A 184 -12.35 -4.85 -18.84
CA SER A 184 -13.78 -4.60 -19.03
C SER A 184 -14.09 -3.10 -19.16
N TYR A 185 -13.43 -2.26 -18.38
CA TYR A 185 -13.57 -0.81 -18.46
C TYR A 185 -13.01 -0.23 -19.77
N LEU A 186 -11.82 -0.69 -20.20
CA LEU A 186 -11.25 -0.33 -21.50
C LEU A 186 -12.16 -0.75 -22.65
N GLN A 187 -12.81 -1.91 -22.56
CA GLN A 187 -13.78 -2.37 -23.54
C GLN A 187 -15.01 -1.45 -23.60
N LEU A 188 -15.55 -1.02 -22.47
CA LEU A 188 -16.66 -0.08 -22.42
C LEU A 188 -16.29 1.28 -23.03
N ILE A 189 -15.09 1.79 -22.74
CA ILE A 189 -14.58 3.04 -23.32
C ILE A 189 -14.44 2.90 -24.83
N LEU A 190 -13.85 1.81 -25.32
CA LEU A 190 -13.69 1.58 -26.76
C LEU A 190 -15.04 1.49 -27.48
N LEU A 191 -16.03 0.83 -26.90
CA LEU A 191 -17.39 0.76 -27.45
C LEU A 191 -18.08 2.14 -27.44
N ALA A 192 -17.82 2.97 -26.43
CA ALA A 192 -18.37 4.32 -26.35
C ALA A 192 -17.69 5.32 -27.30
N LEU A 193 -16.40 5.11 -27.60
CA LEU A 193 -15.58 5.98 -28.46
C LEU A 193 -15.46 5.49 -29.91
N GLU A 194 -16.00 4.32 -30.22
CA GLU A 194 -16.02 3.70 -31.56
C GLU A 194 -16.47 4.65 -32.69
N PRO A 195 -17.45 5.57 -32.50
CA PRO A 195 -17.84 6.50 -33.56
C PRO A 195 -16.96 7.77 -33.68
N LEU A 196 -15.95 7.99 -32.81
CA LEU A 196 -15.34 9.31 -32.61
C LEU A 196 -13.81 9.39 -32.73
N VAL A 197 -13.17 8.43 -33.40
CA VAL A 197 -11.71 8.28 -33.70
C VAL A 197 -11.11 7.09 -32.94
N ILE A 198 -10.81 6.03 -33.69
CA ILE A 198 -9.94 4.93 -33.25
C ILE A 198 -8.54 5.52 -33.10
N ASN A 199 -8.19 5.93 -31.89
CA ASN A 199 -6.81 6.27 -31.56
C ASN A 199 -6.06 4.95 -31.32
N ASP A 200 -5.10 4.64 -32.19
CA ASP A 200 -4.30 3.40 -32.19
C ASP A 200 -3.65 3.11 -30.82
N ASN A 201 -3.44 4.14 -30.00
CA ASN A 201 -2.93 3.99 -28.64
C ASN A 201 -3.87 3.19 -27.73
N TRP A 202 -5.19 3.37 -27.82
CA TRP A 202 -6.15 2.63 -26.97
C TRP A 202 -6.26 1.17 -27.38
N LEU A 203 -6.17 0.89 -28.68
CA LEU A 203 -6.17 -0.48 -29.20
C LEU A 203 -4.90 -1.22 -28.76
N SER A 204 -3.74 -0.55 -28.85
CA SER A 204 -2.45 -1.07 -28.38
C SER A 204 -2.45 -1.32 -26.85
N MET A 205 -3.00 -0.38 -26.08
CA MET A 205 -3.14 -0.50 -24.63
C MET A 205 -4.04 -1.69 -24.26
N ARG A 206 -5.19 -1.85 -24.92
CA ARG A 206 -6.04 -3.03 -24.72
C ARG A 206 -5.32 -4.34 -25.04
N GLN A 207 -4.63 -4.42 -26.18
CA GLN A 207 -3.86 -5.62 -26.55
C GLN A 207 -2.73 -5.94 -25.56
N TYR A 208 -2.20 -4.94 -24.87
CA TYR A 208 -1.25 -5.12 -23.79
C TYR A 208 -1.93 -5.72 -22.55
N HIS A 209 -3.02 -5.11 -22.08
CA HIS A 209 -3.77 -5.60 -20.91
C HIS A 209 -4.36 -7.01 -21.13
N ASP A 210 -4.87 -7.31 -22.33
CA ASP A 210 -5.34 -8.65 -22.68
C ASP A 210 -4.22 -9.70 -22.62
N ARG A 211 -2.96 -9.31 -22.93
CA ARG A 211 -1.80 -10.20 -22.81
C ARG A 211 -1.39 -10.40 -21.36
N VAL A 212 -1.31 -9.31 -20.59
CA VAL A 212 -0.98 -9.34 -19.16
C VAL A 212 -2.00 -10.18 -18.39
N LEU A 213 -3.30 -9.99 -18.66
CA LEU A 213 -4.36 -10.78 -18.03
C LEU A 213 -4.21 -12.27 -18.34
N LYS A 214 -3.96 -12.64 -19.60
CA LYS A 214 -3.73 -14.04 -19.99
C LYS A 214 -2.52 -14.66 -19.27
N ASP A 215 -1.43 -13.91 -19.14
CA ASP A 215 -0.23 -14.38 -18.46
C ASP A 215 -0.46 -14.57 -16.95
N MET A 216 -1.22 -13.67 -16.31
CA MET A 216 -1.61 -13.79 -14.91
C MET A 216 -2.58 -14.95 -14.66
N GLU A 217 -3.58 -15.15 -15.54
CA GLU A 217 -4.48 -16.30 -15.48
C GLU A 217 -3.73 -17.63 -15.68
N ALA A 218 -2.75 -17.67 -16.59
CA ALA A 218 -1.88 -18.83 -16.77
C ALA A 218 -1.01 -19.09 -15.53
N MET A 219 -0.57 -18.05 -14.82
CA MET A 219 0.16 -18.18 -13.56
C MET A 219 -0.72 -18.77 -12.45
N LEU A 220 -1.96 -18.30 -12.31
CA LEU A 220 -2.94 -18.88 -11.38
C LEU A 220 -3.19 -20.37 -11.65
N LEU A 221 -3.39 -20.76 -12.91
CA LEU A 221 -3.61 -22.15 -13.30
C LEU A 221 -2.40 -23.05 -12.95
N ARG A 222 -1.18 -22.51 -13.00
CA ARG A 222 0.03 -23.26 -12.58
C ARG A 222 0.11 -23.40 -11.06
N MET A 223 -0.31 -22.38 -10.31
CA MET A 223 -0.38 -22.43 -8.85
C MET A 223 -1.41 -23.44 -8.36
N GLU A 224 -2.57 -23.54 -9.02
CA GLU A 224 -3.58 -24.57 -8.71
C GLU A 224 -3.08 -25.99 -8.97
N ARG A 225 -2.34 -26.21 -10.06
CA ARG A 225 -1.75 -27.53 -10.36
C ARG A 225 -0.65 -27.94 -9.39
N SER A 226 0.01 -26.98 -8.74
CA SER A 226 1.02 -27.24 -7.72
C SER A 226 0.43 -27.65 -6.37
N GLU A 227 -0.89 -27.50 -6.14
CA GLU A 227 -1.58 -27.96 -4.91
C GLU A 227 -1.94 -29.46 -4.97
N PHE A 228 -1.85 -30.10 -6.14
CA PHE A 228 -2.30 -31.49 -6.39
C PHE A 228 -1.16 -32.51 -6.63
N ASN A 229 0.11 -32.11 -6.50
CA ASN A 229 1.29 -32.99 -6.59
C ASN A 229 2.09 -32.93 -5.28
#